data_AF-A0A7C1AMJ0-F1
#
_entry.id   AF-A0A7C1AMJ0-F1
#
_cell.length_a   1.000
_cell.length_b   1.000
_cell.length_c   1.000
_cell.angle_alpha   90.00
_cell.angle_beta   90.00
_cell.angle_gamma   90.00
#
_symmetry.space_group_name_H-M   'P 1'
#
loop_
_entity.id
_entity.type
_entity.pdbx_description
1 polymer ?
#
loop_
_entity_poly.entity_id
_entity_poly.type
_entity_poly.pdbx_seq_one_letter_code
_entity_poly.pdbx_strand_id
1 'polypeptide(L)'
;MYLLGIDTSSSWLNIAISEDENVLNTYSEFIPQKHIEVLHPAILNLLNETQLTINDIDLFIAVVGPGSFTGIRIAVTCVKGFAYALN
;
A
#
# COMPACT_ATOMS: atom_id res chain seq x y z
N MET A 1 15.75 1.70 -5.89
CA MET A 1 14.79 0.59 -5.65
C MET A 1 13.41 1.17 -5.50
N TYR A 2 12.37 0.52 -6.03
CA TYR A 2 10.99 0.97 -5.85
C TYR A 2 10.32 0.29 -4.67
N LEU A 3 9.72 1.08 -3.78
CA LEU A 3 9.08 0.60 -2.55
C LEU A 3 7.60 0.96 -2.56
N LEU A 4 6.73 0.02 -2.22
CA LEU A 4 5.30 0.24 -2.02
C LEU A 4 4.95 0.11 -0.54
N GLY A 5 4.58 1.23 0.09
CA GLY A 5 4.14 1.29 1.48
C GLY A 5 2.63 1.37 1.61
N ILE A 6 2.05 0.62 2.56
CA ILE A 6 0.61 0.59 2.85
C ILE A 6 0.36 0.74 4.35
N ASP A 7 -0.51 1.68 4.71
CA ASP A 7 -1.02 1.87 6.06
C ASP A 7 -2.56 1.94 6.07
N THR A 8 -3.17 0.98 6.75
CA THR A 8 -4.60 0.92 7.05
C THR A 8 -4.84 0.77 8.55
N SER A 9 -3.88 1.18 9.39
CA SER A 9 -3.95 1.03 10.85
C SER A 9 -4.94 2.00 11.51
N SER A 10 -5.38 3.05 10.80
CA SER A 10 -6.35 4.04 11.28
C SER A 10 -7.57 4.12 10.35
N SER A 11 -8.43 5.12 10.54
CA SER A 11 -9.52 5.42 9.59
C SER A 11 -9.03 6.03 8.27
N TRP A 12 -7.73 6.22 8.09
CA TRP A 12 -7.12 6.63 6.84
C TRP A 12 -6.55 5.44 6.09
N LEU A 13 -6.75 5.40 4.78
CA LEU A 13 -5.98 4.57 3.87
C LEU A 13 -4.84 5.42 3.33
N ASN A 14 -3.60 5.06 3.66
CA ASN A 14 -2.41 5.69 3.13
C ASN A 14 -1.61 4.68 2.30
N ILE A 15 -1.14 5.11 1.14
CA ILE A 15 -0.30 4.33 0.24
C ILE A 15 0.79 5.26 -0.30
N ALA A 16 2.01 4.79 -0.42
CA ALA A 16 3.10 5.55 -1.01
C ALA A 16 3.94 4.66 -1.92
N ILE A 17 4.42 5.24 -3.02
CA ILE A 17 5.50 4.69 -3.81
C ILE A 17 6.71 5.61 -3.67
N SER A 18 7.86 5.03 -3.33
CA SER A 18 9.14 5.75 -3.32
C SER A 18 10.16 5.07 -4.22
N GLU A 19 11.08 5.88 -4.74
CA GLU A 19 12.35 5.44 -5.32
C GLU A 19 13.43 5.71 -4.26
N ASP A 20 13.86 4.65 -3.59
CA ASP A 20 14.73 4.73 -2.41
C ASP A 20 14.12 5.67 -1.35
N GLU A 21 14.81 6.77 -1.02
CA GLU A 21 14.35 7.76 -0.04
C GLU A 21 13.43 8.84 -0.66
N ASN A 22 13.28 8.87 -1.99
CA ASN A 22 12.49 9.88 -2.68
C ASN A 22 11.04 9.40 -2.90
N VAL A 23 10.07 10.04 -2.26
CA VAL A 23 8.65 9.72 -2.45
C VAL A 23 8.20 10.21 -3.83
N LEU A 24 7.79 9.28 -4.70
CA LEU A 24 7.32 9.59 -6.04
C LEU A 24 5.87 10.08 -6.01
N ASN A 25 5.01 9.37 -5.29
CA ASN A 25 3.60 9.71 -5.17
C ASN A 25 2.97 9.05 -3.92
N THR A 26 1.85 9.62 -3.46
CA THR A 26 1.09 9.13 -2.31
C THR A 26 -0.41 9.17 -2.57
N TYR A 27 -1.11 8.17 -2.07
CA TYR A 27 -2.56 8.18 -1.91
C TYR A 27 -2.89 8.32 -0.42
N SER A 28 -3.81 9.23 -0.08
CA SER A 28 -4.30 9.35 1.28
C SER A 28 -5.78 9.73 1.26
N GLU A 29 -6.62 8.90 1.88
CA GLU A 29 -8.05 9.13 1.95
C GLU A 29 -8.61 8.71 3.32
N PHE A 30 -9.54 9.50 3.86
CA PHE A 30 -10.29 9.16 5.05
C PHE A 30 -11.39 8.15 4.71
N ILE A 31 -11.18 6.88 5.06
CA ILE A 31 -12.06 5.75 4.76
C ILE A 31 -12.33 5.01 6.08
N PRO A 32 -13.28 5.47 6.91
CA PRO A 32 -13.54 4.84 8.20
C PRO A 32 -14.09 3.41 8.08
N GLN A 33 -14.67 3.06 6.93
CA GLN A 33 -15.16 1.72 6.58
C GLN A 33 -14.92 1.51 5.08
N LYS A 34 -14.55 0.29 4.66
CA LYS A 34 -14.28 -0.16 3.26
C LYS A 34 -12.84 -0.06 2.73
N HIS A 35 -11.81 -0.11 3.59
CA HIS A 35 -10.41 -0.15 3.12
C HIS A 35 -10.15 -1.23 2.05
N ILE A 36 -10.74 -2.43 2.17
CA ILE A 36 -10.57 -3.51 1.18
C ILE A 36 -11.07 -3.14 -0.22
N GLU A 37 -12.17 -2.41 -0.32
CA GLU A 37 -12.77 -2.05 -1.62
C GLU A 37 -11.91 -1.02 -2.35
N VAL A 38 -11.25 -0.14 -1.60
CA VAL A 38 -10.50 1.01 -2.15
C VAL A 38 -9.00 0.72 -2.30
N LEU A 39 -8.44 -0.17 -1.48
CA LEU A 39 -7.01 -0.45 -1.45
C LEU A 39 -6.45 -0.85 -2.83
N HIS A 40 -7.01 -1.87 -3.47
CA HIS A 40 -6.48 -2.34 -4.74
C HIS A 40 -6.63 -1.31 -5.88
N PRO A 41 -7.79 -0.64 -6.07
CA PRO A 41 -7.90 0.47 -7.01
C PRO A 41 -6.90 1.60 -6.75
N ALA A 42 -6.68 1.97 -5.48
CA ALA A 42 -5.74 3.03 -5.12
C ALA A 42 -4.28 2.65 -5.45
N ILE A 43 -3.88 1.40 -5.21
CA ILE A 43 -2.55 0.89 -5.62
C ILE A 43 -2.39 0.98 -7.15
N LEU A 44 -3.39 0.51 -7.91
CA LEU A 44 -3.35 0.54 -9.37
C LEU A 44 -3.24 1.96 -9.92
N ASN A 45 -4.00 2.90 -9.35
CA ASN A 45 -3.92 4.30 -9.74
C ASN A 45 -2.53 4.88 -9.46
N LEU A 46 -1.98 4.62 -8.27
CA LEU A 46 -0.66 5.12 -7.89
C LEU A 46 0.46 4.57 -8.78
N LEU A 47 0.40 3.28 -9.14
CA LEU A 47 1.30 2.66 -10.11
C LEU A 47 1.20 3.33 -11.48
N ASN A 48 -0.01 3.54 -11.99
CA ASN A 48 -0.22 4.21 -13.28
C ASN A 48 0.30 5.66 -13.28
N GLU A 49 0.04 6.42 -12.22
CA GLU A 49 0.51 7.81 -12.07
C GLU A 49 2.04 7.91 -12.00
N THR A 50 2.69 6.89 -11.43
CA THR A 50 4.16 6.79 -11.37
C THR A 50 4.77 6.08 -12.59
N GLN A 51 3.95 5.67 -13.57
CA GLN A 51 4.36 4.91 -14.75
C GLN A 51 5.09 3.60 -14.42
N LEU A 52 4.74 2.99 -13.29
CA LEU A 52 5.27 1.72 -12.83
C LEU A 52 4.21 0.62 -12.95
N THR A 53 4.68 -0.62 -12.93
CA THR A 53 3.87 -1.82 -12.78
C THR A 53 4.16 -2.47 -11.44
N ILE A 54 3.31 -3.40 -11.01
CA ILE A 54 3.55 -4.12 -9.75
C ILE A 54 4.84 -4.94 -9.77
N ASN A 55 5.31 -5.35 -10.96
CA ASN A 55 6.56 -6.11 -11.12
C ASN A 55 7.81 -5.24 -10.96
N ASP A 56 7.67 -3.91 -11.03
CA ASP A 56 8.79 -2.99 -10.82
C ASP A 56 9.06 -2.73 -9.33
N ILE A 57 8.14 -3.15 -8.44
CA ILE A 57 8.26 -2.96 -7.00
C ILE A 57 9.22 -3.99 -6.40
N ASP A 58 10.30 -3.49 -5.80
CA ASP A 58 11.34 -4.32 -5.16
C ASP A 58 10.96 -4.70 -3.71
N LEU A 59 10.29 -3.79 -2.99
CA LEU A 59 9.95 -4.01 -1.58
C LEU A 59 8.53 -3.58 -1.25
N PHE A 60 7.80 -4.48 -0.57
CA PHE A 60 6.46 -4.23 -0.05
C PHE A 60 6.51 -3.99 1.46
N ILE A 61 5.95 -2.86 1.91
CA ILE A 61 5.99 -2.41 3.31
C ILE A 61 4.55 -2.27 3.82
N ALA A 62 4.27 -2.83 5.00
CA ALA A 62 2.99 -2.65 5.69
C ALA A 62 3.20 -2.18 7.13
N VAL A 63 2.34 -1.28 7.59
CA VAL A 63 2.29 -0.90 9.01
C VAL A 63 1.73 -2.05 9.84
N VAL A 64 2.43 -2.40 10.92
CA VAL A 64 2.09 -3.53 11.81
C VAL A 64 1.41 -3.11 13.12
N GLY A 65 1.10 -1.81 13.27
CA GLY A 65 0.39 -1.24 14.41
C GLY A 65 1.26 -0.40 15.35
N PRO A 66 0.72 0.02 16.52
CA PRO A 66 -0.63 -0.27 17.02
C PRO A 66 -1.74 0.40 16.19
N GLY A 67 -2.98 -0.06 16.34
CA GLY A 67 -4.11 0.50 15.58
C GLY A 67 -5.28 -0.48 15.41
N SER A 68 -6.09 -0.23 14.38
CA SER A 68 -7.24 -1.05 13.97
C SER A 68 -6.82 -2.50 13.73
N PHE A 69 -7.40 -3.42 14.50
CA PHE A 69 -7.12 -4.85 14.39
C PHE A 69 -7.41 -5.39 12.98
N THR A 70 -8.55 -5.02 12.41
CA THR A 70 -8.93 -5.39 11.04
C THR A 70 -8.05 -4.66 10.04
N GLY A 71 -7.84 -3.36 10.24
CA GLY A 71 -7.07 -2.50 9.35
C GLY A 71 -5.64 -2.98 9.17
N ILE A 72 -4.89 -3.23 10.24
CA ILE A 72 -3.51 -3.75 10.19
C ILE A 72 -3.45 -5.06 9.40
N ARG A 73 -4.40 -5.96 9.62
CA ARG A 73 -4.43 -7.26 8.92
C ARG A 73 -4.68 -7.11 7.42
N ILE A 74 -5.44 -6.10 7.00
CA ILE A 74 -5.67 -5.81 5.57
C ILE A 74 -4.33 -5.47 4.89
N ALA A 75 -3.59 -4.46 5.38
CA ALA A 75 -2.30 -4.07 4.80
C ALA A 75 -1.29 -5.22 4.79
N VAL A 76 -1.12 -5.91 5.93
CA VAL A 76 -0.18 -7.02 6.06
C VAL A 76 -0.52 -8.18 5.13
N THR A 77 -1.79 -8.53 4.99
CA THR A 77 -2.22 -9.62 4.09
C THR A 77 -2.02 -9.25 2.63
N CYS A 78 -2.31 -7.99 2.26
CA CYS A 78 -2.10 -7.47 0.92
C CYS A 78 -0.62 -7.55 0.52
N VAL A 79 0.28 -7.00 1.35
CA VAL A 79 1.73 -7.04 1.15
C VAL A 79 2.26 -8.46 1.06
N LYS A 80 1.82 -9.36 1.96
CA LYS A 80 2.21 -10.78 1.89
C LYS A 80 1.73 -11.45 0.61
N GLY A 81 0.53 -11.12 0.13
CA GLY A 81 0.00 -11.63 -1.13
C GLY A 81 0.85 -11.23 -2.32
N PHE A 82 1.21 -9.94 -2.43
CA PHE A 82 2.11 -9.48 -3.49
C PHE A 82 3.50 -10.12 -3.39
N ALA A 83 4.10 -10.11 -2.21
CA ALA A 83 5.42 -10.71 -2.00
C ALA A 83 5.45 -12.21 -2.31
N TYR A 84 4.35 -12.94 -2.05
CA TYR A 84 4.25 -14.37 -2.38
C TYR A 84 4.05 -14.61 -3.87
N ALA A 85 3.32 -13.74 -4.57
CA ALA A 85 3.02 -13.91 -5.99
C ALA A 85 4.15 -13.47 -6.92
N LEU A 86 5.05 -12.59 -6.45
CA LEU A 86 6.09 -11.94 -7.25
C LEU A 86 7.52 -12.39 -6.89
N ASN A 87 7.69 -13.25 -5.87
CA ASN A 87 8.92 -14.01 -5.63
C ASN A 87 8.85 -15.38 -6.31
#